data_AF-A0A935WL35-F1
#
_entry.id   AF-A0A935WL35-F1
#
_cell.length_a   1.000
_cell.length_b   1.000
_cell.length_c   1.000
_cell.angle_alpha   90.00
_cell.angle_beta   90.00
_cell.angle_gamma   90.00
#
_symmetry.space_group_name_H-M   'P 1'
#
loop_
_entity.id
_entity.type
_entity.pdbx_description
1 polymer ?
#
loop_
_entity_poly.entity_id
_entity_poly.type
_entity_poly.pdbx_seq_one_letter_code
_entity_poly.pdbx_strand_id
1 'polypeptide(L)'
;MLLLAACTMLEPSSDFPANAVPMTPPAAYLSWWQATESCAQRTGRFTRIRWYVVPGAMTFPTHEGPKVGLWSRVGDEVRIAVAEGYVAHELVVRHEMLHALLDREGHPPLYFQQRCGLTWETWHG
;
A
#
# COMPACT_ATOMS: atom_id res chain seq x y z
N MET A 1 -17.57 13.05 -42.27
CA MET A 1 -17.11 11.81 -41.60
C MET A 1 -15.62 11.94 -41.33
N LEU A 2 -15.23 12.13 -40.07
CA LEU A 2 -14.15 11.39 -39.41
C LEU A 2 -14.22 11.74 -37.91
N LEU A 3 -14.69 10.78 -37.11
CA LEU A 3 -14.61 10.80 -35.66
C LEU A 3 -13.16 10.51 -35.27
N LEU A 4 -12.51 11.42 -34.56
CA LEU A 4 -11.32 11.10 -33.78
C LEU A 4 -11.73 11.13 -32.31
N ALA A 5 -12.13 9.96 -31.82
CA ALA A 5 -12.25 9.70 -30.40
C ALA A 5 -10.86 9.87 -29.78
N ALA A 6 -10.67 10.98 -29.07
CA ALA A 6 -9.52 11.13 -28.19
C ALA A 6 -9.75 10.19 -27.00
N CYS A 7 -9.26 8.95 -27.10
CA CYS A 7 -8.94 8.18 -25.91
C CYS A 7 -7.82 8.95 -25.20
N THR A 8 -8.19 9.77 -24.22
CA THR A 8 -7.26 10.18 -23.17
C THR A 8 -6.76 8.89 -22.52
N MET A 9 -5.57 8.44 -22.92
CA MET A 9 -4.76 7.56 -22.09
C MET A 9 -4.62 8.31 -20.76
N LEU A 10 -5.33 7.85 -19.73
CA LEU A 10 -5.00 8.23 -18.36
C LEU A 10 -3.55 7.80 -18.18
N GLU A 11 -2.63 8.76 -18.11
CA GLU A 11 -1.26 8.50 -17.70
C GLU A 11 -1.31 7.61 -16.44
N PRO A 12 -0.62 6.46 -16.41
CA PRO A 12 -0.57 5.65 -15.21
C PRO A 12 -0.01 6.54 -14.10
N SER A 13 -0.70 6.62 -12.96
CA SER A 13 -0.34 7.56 -11.90
C SER A 13 1.16 7.50 -11.60
N SER A 14 1.84 8.63 -11.80
CA SER A 14 3.29 8.81 -11.68
C SER A 14 3.80 8.74 -10.24
N ASP A 15 2.99 8.22 -9.32
CA ASP A 15 3.21 8.28 -7.88
C ASP A 15 3.91 7.06 -7.32
N PHE A 16 3.99 5.99 -8.11
CA PHE A 16 4.74 4.82 -7.71
C PHE A 16 6.25 5.09 -7.86
N PRO A 17 7.07 4.84 -6.83
CA PRO A 17 8.49 5.20 -6.85
C PRO A 17 9.23 4.53 -8.01
N ALA A 18 9.89 5.33 -8.85
CA ALA A 18 10.51 4.87 -10.10
C ALA A 18 11.66 3.87 -9.89
N ASN A 19 12.34 3.93 -8.74
CA ASN A 19 13.42 3.03 -8.36
C ASN A 19 12.95 1.85 -7.48
N ALA A 20 11.64 1.64 -7.32
CA ALA A 20 11.12 0.47 -6.63
C ALA A 20 11.44 -0.81 -7.41
N VAL A 21 11.92 -1.82 -6.70
CA VAL A 21 12.23 -3.14 -7.26
C VAL A 21 11.27 -4.18 -6.69
N PRO A 22 10.83 -5.18 -7.48
CA PRO A 22 10.00 -6.27 -6.97
C PRO A 22 10.70 -7.00 -5.81
N MET A 23 9.95 -7.33 -4.78
CA MET A 23 10.44 -8.14 -3.66
C MET A 23 9.53 -9.34 -3.41
N THR A 24 10.11 -10.42 -2.88
CA THR A 24 9.31 -11.47 -2.24
C THR A 24 8.93 -10.98 -0.86
N PRO A 25 7.62 -10.95 -0.49
CA PRO A 25 7.24 -10.51 0.84
C PRO A 25 7.82 -11.47 1.91
N PRO A 26 8.42 -10.93 2.99
CA PRO A 26 8.86 -11.75 4.12
C PRO A 26 7.72 -12.60 4.70
N ALA A 27 8.04 -13.76 5.27
CA ALA A 27 7.04 -14.67 5.84
C ALA A 27 6.13 -14.00 6.89
N ALA A 28 6.68 -13.05 7.66
CA ALA A 28 5.93 -12.25 8.64
C ALA A 28 4.73 -11.50 8.01
N TYR A 29 4.81 -11.13 6.74
CA TYR A 29 3.75 -10.38 6.07
C TYR A 29 2.46 -11.19 5.96
N LEU A 30 2.54 -12.52 5.88
CA LEU A 30 1.33 -13.35 5.85
C LEU A 30 0.62 -13.33 7.21
N SER A 31 1.36 -13.40 8.31
CA SER A 31 0.81 -13.28 9.66
C SER A 31 0.25 -11.88 9.91
N TRP A 32 0.96 -10.84 9.45
CA TRP A 32 0.49 -9.46 9.51
C TRP A 32 -0.77 -9.21 8.66
N TRP A 33 -0.87 -9.85 7.49
CA TRP A 33 -2.08 -9.82 6.68
C TRP A 33 -3.27 -10.40 7.42
N GLN A 34 -3.11 -11.58 8.04
CA GLN A 34 -4.16 -12.23 8.83
C GLN A 34 -4.58 -11.37 10.04
N ALA A 35 -3.62 -10.72 10.70
CA ALA A 35 -3.92 -9.78 11.80
C ALA A 35 -4.71 -8.55 11.30
N THR A 36 -4.37 -8.04 10.13
CA THR A 36 -5.08 -6.93 9.47
C THR A 36 -6.50 -7.33 9.04
N GLU A 37 -6.69 -8.53 8.49
CA GLU A 37 -8.02 -9.10 8.19
C GLU A 37 -8.88 -9.21 9.45
N SER A 38 -8.28 -9.74 10.53
CA SER A 38 -8.93 -9.92 11.82
C SER A 38 -9.41 -8.59 12.41
N CYS A 39 -8.54 -7.58 12.53
CA CYS A 39 -8.96 -6.29 13.08
C CYS A 39 -9.95 -5.57 12.17
N ALA A 40 -9.77 -5.64 10.85
CA ALA A 40 -10.67 -4.98 9.90
C ALA A 40 -12.05 -5.65 9.82
N GLN A 41 -12.16 -6.92 10.23
CA GLN A 41 -13.32 -7.79 10.02
C GLN A 41 -13.65 -7.90 8.53
N ARG A 42 -12.60 -8.12 7.72
CA ARG A 42 -12.63 -8.25 6.26
C ARG A 42 -11.66 -9.34 5.83
N THR A 43 -11.92 -9.95 4.69
CA THR A 43 -11.01 -10.91 4.06
C THR A 43 -10.63 -10.44 2.66
N GLY A 44 -9.43 -10.82 2.22
CA GLY A 44 -8.92 -10.52 0.90
C GLY A 44 -7.90 -11.55 0.46
N ARG A 45 -7.24 -11.27 -0.67
CA ARG A 45 -6.25 -12.19 -1.25
C ARG A 45 -4.86 -11.57 -1.15
N PHE A 46 -4.09 -12.01 -0.15
CA PHE A 46 -2.68 -11.61 0.01
C PHE A 46 -1.87 -11.78 -1.28
N THR A 47 -2.10 -12.88 -2.01
CA THR A 47 -1.40 -13.20 -3.27
C THR A 47 -1.71 -12.27 -4.44
N ARG A 48 -2.72 -11.40 -4.33
CA ARG A 48 -3.01 -10.38 -5.35
C ARG A 48 -2.05 -9.20 -5.25
N ILE A 49 -1.43 -8.98 -4.10
CA ILE A 49 -0.55 -7.85 -3.85
C ILE A 49 0.82 -8.13 -4.51
N ARG A 50 1.25 -7.21 -5.37
CA ARG A 50 2.64 -7.16 -5.84
C ARG A 50 3.45 -6.29 -4.90
N TRP A 51 4.53 -6.87 -4.38
CA TRP A 51 5.37 -6.26 -3.36
C TRP A 51 6.61 -5.65 -3.98
N TYR A 52 6.93 -4.45 -3.54
CA TYR A 52 8.10 -3.71 -3.96
C TYR A 52 8.82 -3.11 -2.77
N VAL A 53 10.14 -2.99 -2.90
CA VAL A 53 11.00 -2.24 -1.97
C VAL A 53 11.64 -1.09 -2.72
N VAL A 54 11.85 0.03 -2.04
CA VAL A 54 12.69 1.14 -2.53
C VAL A 54 14.07 1.01 -1.87
N PRO A 55 15.10 0.52 -2.59
CA PRO A 55 16.41 0.20 -1.99
C PRO A 55 17.12 1.45 -1.46
N GLY A 56 17.82 1.31 -0.32
CA GLY A 56 18.61 2.38 0.31
C GLY A 56 17.80 3.55 0.88
N ALA A 57 16.47 3.45 0.89
CA ALA A 57 15.59 4.57 1.26
C ALA A 57 15.05 4.45 2.69
N MET A 58 15.00 5.58 3.39
CA MET A 58 14.17 5.77 4.60
C MET A 58 12.81 6.37 4.27
N THR A 59 12.74 7.20 3.22
CA THR A 59 11.51 7.73 2.64
C THR A 59 11.67 7.82 1.12
N PHE A 60 10.58 7.94 0.39
CA PHE A 60 10.59 8.20 -1.05
C PHE A 60 9.55 9.29 -1.41
N PRO A 61 9.81 10.11 -2.44
CA PRO A 61 8.92 11.20 -2.82
C PRO A 61 7.63 10.67 -3.46
N THR A 62 6.52 11.34 -3.17
CA THR A 62 5.22 11.22 -3.87
C THR A 62 4.64 12.63 -4.06
N HIS A 63 3.57 12.79 -4.83
CA HIS A 63 2.91 14.10 -4.97
C HIS A 63 2.32 14.62 -3.65
N GLU A 64 1.96 13.73 -2.72
CA GLU A 64 1.47 14.08 -1.37
C GLU A 64 2.60 14.33 -0.37
N GLY A 65 3.86 14.26 -0.82
CA GLY A 65 5.05 14.39 0.01
C GLY A 65 5.79 13.07 0.24
N PRO A 66 6.84 13.08 1.07
CA PRO A 66 7.64 11.88 1.35
C PRO A 66 6.82 10.81 2.09
N LYS A 67 6.92 9.55 1.66
CA LYS A 67 6.27 8.40 2.30
C LYS A 67 7.28 7.31 2.64
N VAL A 68 6.90 6.43 3.57
CA VAL A 68 7.67 5.23 3.97
C VAL A 68 7.03 3.94 3.43
N GLY A 69 5.74 4.01 3.08
CA GLY A 69 4.94 2.96 2.47
C GLY A 69 3.95 3.60 1.49
N LEU A 70 3.58 2.87 0.44
CA LEU A 70 2.58 3.30 -0.52
C LEU A 70 1.86 2.09 -1.11
N TRP A 71 0.57 1.98 -0.81
CA TRP A 71 -0.38 1.22 -1.59
C TRP A 71 -0.81 2.00 -2.85
N SER A 72 -0.92 1.29 -3.97
CA SER A 72 -1.40 1.84 -5.24
C SER A 72 -2.21 0.82 -6.01
N ARG A 73 -3.24 1.31 -6.72
CA ARG A 73 -4.02 0.54 -7.69
C ARG A 73 -3.89 1.16 -9.09
N VAL A 74 -3.57 0.33 -10.08
CA VAL A 74 -3.66 0.69 -11.51
C VAL A 74 -4.45 -0.40 -12.22
N GLY A 75 -5.67 -0.08 -12.64
CA GLY A 75 -6.64 -1.09 -13.10
C GLY A 75 -6.85 -2.17 -12.02
N ASP A 76 -6.65 -3.43 -12.40
CA ASP A 76 -6.79 -4.56 -11.49
C ASP A 76 -5.56 -4.85 -10.63
N GLU A 77 -4.43 -4.23 -10.93
CA GLU A 77 -3.16 -4.44 -10.24
C GLU A 77 -3.14 -3.72 -8.89
N VAL A 78 -2.77 -4.46 -7.84
CA VAL A 78 -2.55 -3.94 -6.48
C VAL A 78 -1.07 -4.02 -6.17
N ARG A 79 -0.46 -2.88 -5.85
CA ARG A 79 0.96 -2.76 -5.56
C ARG A 79 1.16 -2.15 -4.19
N ILE A 80 2.17 -2.62 -3.46
CA ILE A 80 2.67 -1.98 -2.25
C ILE A 80 4.17 -1.76 -2.40
N ALA A 81 4.62 -0.51 -2.28
CA ALA A 81 6.03 -0.15 -2.13
C ALA A 81 6.32 0.18 -0.67
N VAL A 82 7.48 -0.28 -0.17
CA VAL A 82 7.97 0.05 1.18
C VAL A 82 9.41 0.54 1.07
N ALA A 83 9.75 1.61 1.80
CA ALA A 83 11.13 2.07 1.91
C ALA A 83 11.98 0.98 2.59
N GLU A 84 13.18 0.72 2.11
CA GLU A 84 14.02 -0.38 2.62
C GLU A 84 14.19 -0.35 4.15
N GLY A 85 14.34 0.83 4.76
CA GLY A 85 14.44 0.97 6.22
C GLY A 85 13.19 0.54 7.02
N TYR A 86 12.06 0.30 6.34
CA TYR A 86 10.76 -0.03 6.94
C TYR A 86 10.22 -1.41 6.55
N VAL A 87 10.97 -2.21 5.78
CA VAL A 87 10.51 -3.56 5.37
C VAL A 87 10.24 -4.51 6.53
N ALA A 88 10.85 -4.28 7.70
CA ALA A 88 10.60 -5.04 8.92
C ALA A 88 9.69 -4.31 9.92
N HIS A 89 9.08 -3.18 9.53
CA HIS A 89 8.28 -2.35 10.42
C HIS A 89 6.79 -2.69 10.31
N GLU A 90 6.27 -3.45 11.28
CA GLU A 90 4.91 -4.01 11.25
C GLU A 90 3.82 -2.95 10.97
N LEU A 91 3.83 -1.83 11.71
CA LEU A 91 2.84 -0.77 11.51
C LEU A 91 2.78 -0.28 10.05
N VAL A 92 3.93 0.06 9.46
CA VAL A 92 4.00 0.59 8.08
C VAL A 92 3.44 -0.43 7.10
N VAL A 93 3.87 -1.69 7.22
CA VAL A 93 3.44 -2.73 6.29
C VAL A 93 1.95 -3.02 6.45
N ARG A 94 1.45 -3.13 7.68
CA ARG A 94 0.03 -3.37 7.95
C ARG A 94 -0.86 -2.20 7.55
N HIS A 95 -0.36 -0.96 7.66
CA HIS A 95 -1.05 0.22 7.17
C HIS A 95 -1.34 0.12 5.66
N GLU A 96 -0.33 -0.22 4.86
CA GLU A 96 -0.51 -0.40 3.41
C GLU A 96 -1.36 -1.65 3.07
N MET A 97 -1.24 -2.72 3.86
CA MET A 97 -2.14 -3.87 3.74
C MET A 97 -3.60 -3.49 4.00
N LEU A 98 -3.87 -2.61 4.97
CA LEU A 98 -5.23 -2.18 5.28
C LEU A 98 -5.81 -1.37 4.11
N HIS A 99 -5.02 -0.51 3.46
CA HIS A 99 -5.41 0.11 2.19
C HIS A 99 -5.75 -0.94 1.13
N ALA A 100 -4.91 -1.96 0.96
CA ALA A 100 -5.14 -3.04 0.00
C ALA A 100 -6.39 -3.86 0.29
N LEU A 101 -6.70 -4.10 1.57
CA LEU A 101 -7.86 -4.87 2.02
C LEU A 101 -9.17 -4.09 1.86
N LEU A 102 -9.14 -2.79 2.14
CA LEU A 102 -10.30 -1.89 1.97
C LEU A 102 -10.48 -1.40 0.54
N ASP A 103 -9.46 -1.63 -0.29
CA ASP A 103 -9.36 -1.24 -1.68
C ASP A 103 -9.62 0.26 -1.93
N ARG A 104 -8.96 1.11 -1.14
CA ARG A 104 -9.15 2.55 -1.23
C ARG A 104 -8.02 3.36 -0.61
N GLU A 105 -7.93 4.59 -1.09
CA GLU A 105 -7.18 5.66 -0.46
C GLU A 105 -7.89 6.23 0.79
N GLY A 106 -7.15 7.02 1.55
CA GLY A 106 -7.61 7.70 2.76
C GLY A 106 -7.69 6.80 4.00
N HIS A 107 -7.86 7.43 5.16
CA HIS A 107 -7.81 6.74 6.46
C HIS A 107 -9.15 6.81 7.20
N PRO A 108 -10.19 6.04 6.80
CA PRO A 108 -11.46 6.04 7.52
C PRO A 108 -11.25 5.71 9.01
N PRO A 109 -11.69 6.59 9.95
CA PRO A 109 -11.38 6.42 11.37
C PRO A 109 -11.83 5.09 11.95
N LEU A 110 -12.96 4.55 11.47
CA LEU A 110 -13.45 3.24 11.86
C LEU A 110 -12.40 2.13 11.70
N TYR A 111 -11.63 2.13 10.61
CA TYR A 111 -10.66 1.08 10.35
C TYR A 111 -9.27 1.43 10.90
N PHE A 112 -8.74 2.60 10.56
CA PHE A 112 -7.36 2.97 10.88
C PHE A 112 -7.16 3.32 12.35
N GLN A 113 -8.17 3.86 13.05
CA GLN A 113 -8.04 4.28 14.44
C GLN A 113 -8.77 3.32 15.39
N GLN A 114 -10.05 3.05 15.14
CA GLN A 114 -10.90 2.34 16.12
C GLN A 114 -10.71 0.82 16.10
N ARG A 115 -10.60 0.22 14.91
CA ARG A 115 -10.50 -1.24 14.77
C ARG A 115 -9.07 -1.75 14.80
N CYS A 116 -8.22 -1.18 13.95
CA CYS A 116 -6.88 -1.71 13.72
C CYS A 116 -5.76 -0.93 14.40
N GLY A 117 -5.98 0.35 14.74
CA GLY A 117 -4.94 1.19 15.36
C GLY A 117 -3.67 1.30 14.51
N LEU A 118 -3.82 1.38 13.19
CA LEU A 118 -2.71 1.38 12.23
C LEU A 118 -2.34 2.80 11.81
N THR A 119 -2.20 3.71 12.78
CA THR A 119 -1.58 5.04 12.60
C THR A 119 -0.50 5.24 13.65
N TRP A 120 0.42 6.18 13.44
CA TRP A 120 1.48 6.46 14.41
C TRP A 120 0.95 6.85 15.79
N GLU A 121 -0.22 7.48 15.84
CA GLU A 121 -0.88 7.93 17.07
C GLU A 121 -1.59 6.80 17.81
N THR A 122 -1.97 5.73 17.10
CA THR A 122 -2.85 4.67 17.63
C THR A 122 -2.16 3.30 17.73
N TRP A 123 -0.93 3.18 17.22
CA TRP A 123 -0.16 1.95 17.26
C TRP A 123 0.52 1.73 18.62
N HIS A 124 0.45 0.50 19.13
CA HIS A 124 0.97 0.15 20.46
C HIS A 124 1.94 -1.03 20.49
N GLY A 125 2.38 -1.53 19.33
CA GLY A 125 3.21 -2.73 19.20
C GLY A 125 2.43 -4.01 19.41
#